data_AF-A0A842K1J3-F1
#
_entry.id   AF-A0A842K1J3-F1
#
_cell.length_a   1.000
_cell.length_b   1.000
_cell.length_c   1.000
_cell.angle_alpha   90.00
_cell.angle_beta   90.00
_cell.angle_gamma   90.00
#
_symmetry.space_group_name_H-M   'P 1'
#
loop_
_entity.id
_entity.type
_entity.pdbx_description
1 polymer ?
#
loop_
_entity_poly.entity_id
_entity_poly.type
_entity_poly.pdbx_seq_one_letter_code
_entity_poly.pdbx_strand_id
1 'polypeptide(L)'
;MITFGSPTSNSPGSTGQGTQVRRRRAPRLRAATFTLGAAATAMVLAAAPAAAVVTATTVSVQGTAATTCQVTLNAKVTPTPVGGTVQFRDGTVAIGAAAAVKADGTASVNHTFSTTGAHVISAKFNGAAGFDASTSANLTVNVGMGLNLGSICLPIG
;
A
#
# COMPACT_ATOMS: atom_id res chain seq x y z
N MET A 1 40.00 -61.10 41.68
CA MET A 1 40.02 -62.07 42.78
C MET A 1 39.16 -61.50 43.91
N ILE A 2 37.94 -62.03 44.03
CA ILE A 2 37.20 -62.32 45.28
C ILE A 2 37.47 -61.44 46.53
N THR A 3 36.40 -60.80 47.04
CA THR A 3 35.74 -61.19 48.31
C THR A 3 35.31 -60.03 49.22
N PHE A 4 34.01 -60.13 49.54
CA PHE A 4 33.15 -59.50 50.53
C PHE A 4 33.70 -59.41 51.97
N GLY A 5 33.15 -58.47 52.76
CA GLY A 5 33.08 -58.67 54.21
C GLY A 5 32.96 -57.42 55.11
N SER A 6 31.73 -56.88 55.20
CA SER A 6 31.03 -56.45 56.43
C SER A 6 31.65 -55.42 57.41
N PRO A 7 30.91 -54.36 57.79
CA PRO A 7 30.98 -53.77 59.12
C PRO A 7 29.91 -54.38 60.05
N THR A 8 30.32 -54.92 61.20
CA THR A 8 29.42 -55.21 62.33
C THR A 8 29.75 -54.29 63.51
N SER A 9 28.75 -53.55 63.97
CA SER A 9 28.48 -53.36 65.40
C SER A 9 27.21 -52.53 65.55
N ASN A 10 26.11 -53.26 65.67
CA ASN A 10 24.82 -52.79 66.14
C ASN A 10 24.90 -52.57 67.67
N SER A 11 24.39 -51.44 68.18
CA SER A 11 23.82 -51.44 69.53
C SER A 11 22.65 -50.44 69.63
N PRO A 12 21.51 -50.82 70.25
CA PRO A 12 20.25 -50.09 70.19
C PRO A 12 19.94 -49.31 71.47
N GLY A 13 19.20 -48.20 71.36
CA GLY A 13 18.63 -47.55 72.54
C GLY A 13 17.89 -46.23 72.27
N SER A 14 16.60 -46.31 71.96
CA SER A 14 15.53 -45.54 72.62
C SER A 14 14.23 -45.72 71.82
N THR A 15 13.29 -46.54 72.29
CA THR A 15 12.25 -46.21 73.29
C THR A 15 11.19 -45.26 72.75
N GLY A 16 10.00 -45.81 72.46
CA GLY A 16 8.72 -45.12 72.71
C GLY A 16 8.00 -44.53 71.50
N GLN A 17 7.31 -45.37 70.73
CA GLN A 17 6.21 -44.93 69.86
C GLN A 17 4.98 -44.60 70.72
N GLY A 18 4.65 -43.31 70.80
CA GLY A 18 3.35 -42.80 71.20
C GLY A 18 2.56 -42.37 69.97
N THR A 19 1.45 -43.04 69.71
CA THR A 19 0.54 -42.87 68.58
C THR A 19 -0.06 -41.45 68.55
N GLN A 20 0.50 -40.52 67.78
CA GLN A 20 -0.10 -39.20 67.53
C GLN A 20 -0.88 -39.21 66.21
N VAL A 21 -2.19 -39.29 66.38
CA VAL A 21 -3.23 -39.28 65.36
C VAL A 21 -3.10 -38.02 64.49
N ARG A 22 -2.89 -38.28 63.20
CA ARG A 22 -2.92 -37.37 62.06
C ARG A 22 -4.11 -36.40 62.11
N ARG A 23 -3.89 -35.17 62.56
CA ARG A 23 -4.73 -34.00 62.24
C ARG A 23 -3.86 -32.93 61.58
N ARG A 24 -3.69 -33.06 60.26
CA ARG A 24 -3.05 -32.02 59.43
C ARG A 24 -3.91 -30.75 59.53
N ARG A 25 -3.44 -29.76 60.30
CA ARG A 25 -4.02 -28.41 60.34
C ARG A 25 -3.89 -27.81 58.94
N ALA A 26 -5.02 -27.48 58.32
CA ALA A 26 -5.04 -26.71 57.09
C ALA A 26 -4.43 -25.32 57.34
N PRO A 27 -3.56 -24.81 56.46
CA PRO A 27 -3.15 -23.41 56.51
C PRO A 27 -4.36 -22.56 56.16
N ARG A 28 -4.70 -21.60 57.02
CA ARG A 28 -5.74 -20.61 56.74
C ARG A 28 -5.29 -19.76 55.55
N LEU A 29 -5.93 -19.94 54.40
CA LEU A 29 -5.76 -19.06 53.24
C LEU A 29 -6.21 -17.66 53.64
N ARG A 30 -5.27 -16.73 53.79
CA ARG A 30 -5.59 -15.29 53.80
C ARG A 30 -5.94 -14.90 52.38
N ALA A 31 -7.21 -14.60 52.13
CA ALA A 31 -7.67 -14.04 50.88
C ALA A 31 -7.02 -12.66 50.69
N ALA A 32 -6.03 -12.58 49.80
CA ALA A 32 -5.61 -11.32 49.23
C ALA A 32 -6.69 -10.90 48.23
N THR A 33 -7.57 -9.99 48.64
CA THR A 33 -8.46 -9.28 47.73
C THR A 33 -7.59 -8.42 46.83
N PHE A 34 -7.25 -8.95 45.66
CA PHE A 34 -6.70 -8.17 44.56
C PHE A 34 -7.88 -7.44 43.91
N THR A 35 -8.05 -6.16 44.23
CA THR A 35 -8.96 -5.28 43.49
C THR A 35 -8.44 -5.14 42.07
N LEU A 36 -8.99 -5.91 41.13
CA LEU A 36 -8.78 -5.71 39.70
C LEU A 36 -9.37 -4.35 39.34
N GLY A 37 -8.52 -3.34 39.15
CA GLY A 37 -8.90 -2.14 38.41
C GLY A 37 -9.25 -2.59 36.99
N ALA A 38 -10.51 -2.48 36.60
CA ALA A 38 -10.97 -2.80 35.25
C ALA A 38 -10.49 -1.72 34.27
N ALA A 39 -9.21 -1.75 33.88
CA ALA A 39 -8.76 -1.06 32.68
C ALA A 39 -9.10 -1.97 31.50
N ALA A 40 -10.27 -1.80 30.90
CA ALA A 40 -10.61 -2.42 29.63
C ALA A 40 -9.70 -1.84 28.54
N THR A 41 -8.55 -2.46 28.31
CA THR A 41 -7.73 -2.18 27.14
C THR A 41 -8.48 -2.68 25.91
N ALA A 42 -9.10 -1.78 25.16
CA ALA A 42 -9.64 -2.07 23.85
C ALA A 42 -8.46 -2.48 22.93
N MET A 43 -8.38 -3.76 22.60
CA MET A 43 -7.46 -4.24 21.57
C MET A 43 -8.01 -3.78 20.22
N VAL A 44 -7.42 -2.75 19.63
CA VAL A 44 -7.70 -2.38 18.24
C VAL A 44 -7.00 -3.41 17.36
N LEU A 45 -7.76 -4.32 16.75
CA LEU A 45 -7.25 -5.10 15.62
C LEU A 45 -6.97 -4.12 14.47
N ALA A 46 -5.72 -3.70 14.33
CA ALA A 46 -5.27 -3.04 13.11
C ALA A 46 -5.17 -4.11 12.02
N ALA A 47 -6.08 -4.07 11.04
CA ALA A 47 -5.93 -4.87 9.83
C ALA A 47 -4.60 -4.48 9.16
N ALA A 48 -3.79 -5.47 8.75
CA ALA A 48 -2.58 -5.21 7.97
C ALA A 48 -2.95 -4.39 6.71
N PRO A 49 -2.13 -3.40 6.31
CA PRO A 49 -2.45 -2.59 5.13
C PRO A 49 -2.53 -3.50 3.91
N ALA A 50 -3.66 -3.45 3.19
CA ALA A 50 -3.78 -4.11 1.91
C ALA A 50 -2.69 -3.55 0.97
N ALA A 51 -1.92 -4.43 0.33
CA ALA A 51 -0.91 -4.01 -0.63
C ALA A 51 -1.59 -3.26 -1.78
N ALA A 52 -1.02 -2.11 -2.16
CA ALA A 52 -1.52 -1.34 -3.30
C ALA A 52 -1.32 -2.13 -4.59
N VAL A 53 -2.32 -2.04 -5.48
CA VAL A 53 -2.28 -2.68 -6.78
C VAL A 53 -1.37 -1.87 -7.70
N VAL A 54 -0.34 -2.52 -8.26
CA VAL A 54 0.55 -1.90 -9.25
C VAL A 54 -0.24 -1.55 -10.50
N THR A 55 -0.16 -0.30 -10.95
CA THR A 55 -0.81 0.18 -12.16
C THR A 55 0.19 0.42 -13.28
N ALA A 56 -0.28 0.29 -14.51
CA ALA A 56 0.36 0.72 -15.73
C ALA A 56 -0.47 1.84 -16.36
N THR A 57 0.19 2.85 -16.91
CA THR A 57 -0.47 3.94 -17.64
C THR A 57 0.03 3.96 -19.07
N THR A 58 -0.87 4.04 -20.04
CA THR A 58 -0.55 4.30 -21.44
C THR A 58 -1.12 5.65 -21.86
N VAL A 59 -0.49 6.29 -22.83
CA VAL A 59 -0.91 7.60 -23.36
C VAL A 59 -1.05 7.51 -24.88
N SER A 60 -2.06 8.19 -25.42
CA SER A 60 -2.30 8.34 -26.85
C SER A 60 -2.79 9.75 -27.17
N VAL A 61 -2.60 10.16 -28.42
CA VAL A 61 -3.04 11.47 -28.92
C VAL A 61 -4.03 11.24 -30.06
N GLN A 62 -5.16 11.93 -30.01
CA GLN A 62 -6.19 11.90 -31.04
C GLN A 62 -6.35 13.29 -31.66
N GLY A 63 -6.50 13.32 -32.98
CA GLY A 63 -6.59 14.55 -33.78
C GLY A 63 -5.29 14.86 -34.52
N THR A 64 -5.27 16.01 -35.19
CA THR A 64 -4.12 16.46 -35.99
C THR A 64 -3.17 17.26 -35.13
N ALA A 65 -1.94 16.76 -34.96
CA ALA A 65 -0.87 17.45 -34.24
C ALA A 65 -0.29 18.59 -35.09
N ALA A 66 -0.94 19.75 -35.05
CA ALA A 66 -0.45 20.96 -35.66
C ALA A 66 -0.71 22.17 -34.75
N THR A 67 0.10 23.22 -34.87
CA THR A 67 -0.06 24.42 -34.04
C THR A 67 -1.45 25.00 -34.22
N THR A 68 -2.03 25.54 -33.15
CA THR A 68 -3.40 26.12 -33.13
C THR A 68 -4.54 25.11 -33.31
N CYS A 69 -4.24 23.83 -33.58
CA CYS A 69 -5.21 22.74 -33.61
C CYS A 69 -5.36 22.11 -32.23
N GLN A 70 -6.61 21.91 -31.82
CA GLN A 70 -6.90 21.19 -30.60
C GLN A 70 -6.74 19.68 -30.85
N VAL A 71 -5.94 19.03 -30.01
CA VAL A 71 -5.83 17.57 -29.93
C VAL A 71 -6.42 17.10 -28.60
N THR A 72 -6.82 15.84 -28.55
CA THR A 72 -7.23 15.17 -27.31
C THR A 72 -6.13 14.23 -26.87
N LEU A 73 -5.59 14.46 -25.69
CA LEU A 73 -4.66 13.55 -25.03
C LEU A 73 -5.48 12.58 -24.19
N ASN A 74 -5.28 11.28 -24.41
CA ASN A 74 -5.95 10.21 -23.70
C ASN A 74 -4.93 9.40 -22.92
N ALA A 75 -5.24 9.12 -21.66
CA ALA A 75 -4.50 8.18 -20.84
C ALA A 75 -5.41 7.02 -20.44
N LYS A 76 -4.85 5.81 -20.40
CA LYS A 76 -5.53 4.61 -19.91
C LYS A 76 -4.71 4.02 -18.77
N VAL A 77 -5.33 3.85 -17.61
CA VAL A 77 -4.73 3.19 -16.45
C VAL A 77 -5.25 1.77 -16.36
N THR A 78 -4.36 0.81 -16.11
CA THR A 78 -4.70 -0.62 -15.97
C THR A 78 -3.89 -1.25 -14.85
N PRO A 79 -4.50 -2.02 -13.93
CA PRO A 79 -5.93 -2.25 -13.79
C PRO A 79 -6.70 -0.95 -13.49
N THR A 80 -7.98 -0.90 -13.84
CA THR A 80 -8.81 0.31 -13.70
C THR A 80 -8.92 0.73 -12.24
N PRO A 81 -8.37 1.89 -11.84
CA PRO A 81 -8.45 2.35 -10.47
C PRO A 81 -9.84 2.92 -10.18
N VAL A 82 -10.26 2.84 -8.92
CA VAL A 82 -11.45 3.56 -8.45
C VAL A 82 -11.02 4.97 -8.02
N GLY A 83 -11.09 5.91 -8.96
CA GLY A 83 -10.70 7.30 -8.76
C GLY A 83 -9.22 7.58 -9.05
N GLY A 84 -8.70 8.65 -8.45
CA GLY A 84 -7.36 9.18 -8.73
C GLY A 84 -7.33 10.16 -9.90
N THR A 85 -6.15 10.68 -10.19
CA THR A 85 -5.94 11.68 -11.25
C THR A 85 -4.73 11.36 -12.10
N VAL A 86 -4.77 11.79 -13.37
CA VAL A 86 -3.67 11.71 -14.32
C VAL A 86 -3.23 13.12 -14.69
N GLN A 87 -1.97 13.43 -14.46
CA GLN A 87 -1.34 14.64 -14.95
C GLN A 87 -0.67 14.37 -16.29
N PHE A 88 -1.14 15.04 -17.33
CA PHE A 88 -0.46 15.08 -18.64
C PHE A 88 0.69 16.08 -18.59
N ARG A 89 1.77 15.76 -19.30
CA ARG A 89 3.00 16.56 -19.37
C ARG A 89 3.58 16.55 -20.77
N ASP A 90 4.18 17.65 -21.15
CA ASP A 90 5.05 17.80 -22.32
C ASP A 90 6.48 18.04 -21.81
N GLY A 91 7.33 17.01 -21.90
CA GLY A 91 8.61 16.97 -21.23
C GLY A 91 8.46 17.18 -19.72
N THR A 92 8.92 18.33 -19.23
CA THR A 92 8.85 18.72 -17.81
C THR A 92 7.65 19.59 -17.48
N VAL A 93 6.95 20.12 -18.49
CA VAL A 93 5.85 21.09 -18.33
C VAL A 93 4.53 20.35 -18.16
N ALA A 94 3.73 20.73 -17.16
CA ALA A 94 2.41 20.17 -16.96
C ALA A 94 1.41 20.74 -17.99
N ILE A 95 0.66 19.85 -18.64
CA ILE A 95 -0.40 20.21 -19.56
C ILE A 95 -1.70 20.30 -18.78
N GLY A 96 -2.15 21.53 -18.50
CA GLY A 96 -3.39 21.79 -17.77
C GLY A 96 -3.41 21.21 -16.35
N ALA A 97 -4.61 21.11 -15.78
CA ALA A 97 -4.84 20.48 -14.48
C ALA A 97 -4.84 18.94 -14.60
N ALA A 98 -4.61 18.26 -13.47
CA ALA A 98 -4.71 16.81 -13.42
C ALA A 98 -6.15 16.36 -13.73
N ALA A 99 -6.31 15.49 -14.72
CA ALA A 99 -7.62 14.98 -15.13
C ALA A 99 -8.05 13.82 -14.23
N ALA A 100 -9.31 13.81 -13.82
CA ALA A 100 -9.87 12.70 -13.07
C ALA A 100 -9.94 11.42 -13.91
N VAL A 101 -9.59 10.29 -13.32
CA VAL A 101 -9.76 8.98 -13.97
C VAL A 101 -11.23 8.59 -13.90
N LYS A 102 -11.83 8.33 -15.06
CA LYS A 102 -13.22 7.88 -15.22
C LYS A 102 -13.38 6.42 -14.81
N ALA A 103 -14.63 5.98 -14.70
CA ALA A 103 -14.97 4.60 -14.32
C ALA A 103 -14.42 3.52 -15.28
N ASP A 104 -14.11 3.90 -16.52
CA ASP A 104 -13.46 3.01 -17.50
C ASP A 104 -11.93 3.01 -17.40
N GLY A 105 -11.33 3.73 -16.44
CA GLY A 105 -9.88 3.85 -16.28
C GLY A 105 -9.24 4.85 -17.25
N THR A 106 -10.03 5.67 -17.94
CA THR A 106 -9.50 6.68 -18.85
C THR A 106 -9.48 8.08 -18.23
N ALA A 107 -8.47 8.87 -18.60
CA ALA A 107 -8.44 10.29 -18.35
C ALA A 107 -8.16 11.01 -19.68
N SER A 108 -8.79 12.16 -19.91
CA SER A 108 -8.63 12.91 -21.16
C SER A 108 -8.47 14.39 -20.88
N VAL A 109 -7.58 15.04 -21.62
CA VAL A 109 -7.38 16.49 -21.62
C VAL A 109 -7.28 16.97 -23.05
N ASN A 110 -7.99 18.04 -23.37
CA ASN A 110 -7.81 18.72 -24.64
C ASN A 110 -6.62 19.69 -24.52
N HIS A 111 -5.75 19.68 -25.51
CA HIS A 111 -4.56 20.51 -25.56
C HIS A 111 -4.36 21.09 -26.95
N THR A 112 -3.83 22.31 -27.02
CA THR A 112 -3.46 22.96 -28.27
C THR A 112 -1.98 23.30 -28.20
N PHE A 113 -1.19 22.77 -29.13
CA PHE A 113 0.22 23.08 -29.21
C PHE A 113 0.44 24.50 -29.76
N SER A 114 1.35 25.25 -29.15
CA SER A 114 1.71 26.62 -29.55
C SER A 114 2.99 26.70 -30.37
N THR A 115 3.80 25.63 -30.37
CA THR A 115 5.10 25.57 -31.06
C THR A 115 5.12 24.37 -32.00
N THR A 116 5.94 24.45 -33.03
CA THR A 116 6.24 23.31 -33.91
C THR A 116 7.42 22.52 -33.36
N GLY A 117 7.56 21.28 -33.82
CA GLY A 117 8.67 20.40 -33.48
C GLY A 117 8.23 19.15 -32.71
N ALA A 118 9.21 18.43 -32.16
CA ALA A 118 8.96 17.22 -31.39
C ALA A 118 8.55 17.57 -29.95
N HIS A 119 7.33 17.20 -29.58
CA HIS A 119 6.79 17.31 -28.23
C HIS A 119 6.80 15.93 -27.57
N VAL A 120 7.25 15.83 -26.32
CA VAL A 120 7.41 14.54 -25.64
C VAL A 120 6.33 14.40 -24.58
N ILE A 121 5.23 13.75 -24.96
CA ILE A 121 4.05 13.63 -24.11
C ILE A 121 4.21 12.45 -23.14
N SER A 122 3.90 12.70 -21.87
CA SER A 122 3.80 11.66 -20.85
C SER A 122 2.57 11.87 -19.97
N ALA A 123 2.04 10.78 -19.43
CA ALA A 123 0.92 10.79 -18.50
C ALA A 123 1.35 10.15 -17.19
N LYS A 124 1.21 10.90 -16.09
CA LYS A 124 1.49 10.40 -14.74
C LYS A 124 0.18 10.21 -13.98
N PHE A 125 -0.16 8.97 -13.67
CA PHE A 125 -1.17 8.65 -12.68
C PHE A 125 -0.62 8.87 -11.28
N ASN A 126 -1.31 9.67 -10.47
CA ASN A 126 -0.87 10.05 -9.13
C ASN A 126 -1.19 9.02 -8.04
N GLY A 127 -1.75 7.86 -8.41
CA GLY A 127 -2.23 6.86 -7.46
C GLY A 127 -3.67 7.14 -6.99
N ALA A 128 -4.24 6.14 -6.35
CA ALA A 128 -5.53 6.22 -5.67
C ALA A 128 -5.53 5.30 -4.45
N ALA A 129 -6.59 5.33 -3.63
CA ALA A 129 -6.69 4.40 -2.51
C ALA A 129 -6.63 2.94 -3.00
N GLY A 130 -5.59 2.20 -2.58
CA GLY A 130 -5.36 0.82 -3.01
C GLY A 130 -4.72 0.67 -4.39
N PHE A 131 -4.29 1.74 -5.06
CA PHE A 131 -3.62 1.71 -6.36
C PHE A 131 -2.35 2.56 -6.34
N ASP A 132 -1.25 2.00 -6.81
CA ASP A 132 0.04 2.69 -6.83
C ASP A 132 0.08 3.80 -7.89
N ALA A 133 1.05 4.70 -7.79
CA ALA A 133 1.25 5.72 -8.82
C ALA A 133 2.00 5.10 -10.01
N SER A 134 1.69 5.53 -11.23
CA SER A 134 2.34 5.01 -12.43
C SER A 134 2.58 6.09 -13.46
N THR A 135 3.63 5.95 -14.25
CA THR A 135 3.98 6.89 -15.33
C THR A 135 4.02 6.14 -16.64
N SER A 136 3.43 6.72 -17.69
CA SER A 136 3.48 6.14 -19.02
C SER A 136 4.87 6.24 -19.64
N ALA A 137 5.11 5.43 -20.67
CA ALA A 137 6.21 5.69 -21.59
C ALA A 137 6.06 7.07 -22.23
N ASN A 138 7.19 7.64 -22.66
CA ASN A 138 7.23 8.87 -23.43
C ASN A 138 6.68 8.64 -24.85
N LEU A 139 5.74 9.48 -25.26
CA LEU A 139 5.16 9.48 -26.61
C LEU A 139 5.61 10.75 -27.34
N THR A 140 6.44 10.59 -28.36
CA THR A 140 6.86 11.71 -29.20
C THR A 140 5.76 12.07 -30.20
N VAL A 141 5.31 13.31 -30.17
CA VAL A 141 4.31 13.88 -31.08
C VAL A 141 5.00 14.97 -31.90
N ASN A 142 5.05 14.79 -33.22
CA ASN A 142 5.66 15.76 -34.11
C ASN A 142 4.61 16.79 -34.54
N VAL A 143 4.72 18.01 -34.04
CA VAL A 143 3.76 19.09 -34.29
C VAL A 143 4.22 19.92 -35.49
N GLY A 144 3.41 19.90 -36.55
CA GLY A 144 3.60 20.76 -37.71
C GLY A 144 3.02 22.15 -37.52
N MET A 145 3.29 23.06 -38.47
CA MET A 145 2.53 24.30 -38.53
C MET A 145 1.07 23.97 -38.87
N GLY A 146 0.13 24.63 -38.21
CA GLY A 146 -1.30 24.45 -38.42
C GLY A 146 -2.01 25.76 -38.68
N LEU A 147 -2.99 25.73 -39.57
CA LEU A 147 -3.89 26.82 -39.85
C LEU A 147 -5.28 26.48 -39.28
N ASN A 148 -5.71 27.23 -38.26
CA ASN A 148 -7.04 27.13 -37.68
C ASN A 148 -7.99 28.12 -38.39
N LEU A 149 -8.96 27.58 -39.13
CA LEU A 149 -9.99 28.34 -39.87
C LEU A 149 -11.34 28.33 -39.13
N GLY A 150 -11.32 28.20 -37.80
CA GLY A 150 -12.51 28.10 -36.95
C GLY A 150 -13.07 26.67 -36.88
N SER A 151 -13.51 26.12 -38.00
CA SER A 151 -14.13 24.78 -38.07
C SER A 151 -13.20 23.68 -38.57
N ILE A 152 -12.10 24.07 -39.22
CA ILE A 152 -11.16 23.15 -39.85
C ILE A 152 -9.76 23.53 -39.39
N CYS A 153 -8.98 22.50 -39.04
CA CYS A 153 -7.57 22.66 -38.77
C CYS A 153 -6.77 21.87 -39.80
N LEU A 154 -6.04 22.58 -40.66
CA LEU A 154 -5.19 21.97 -41.67
C LEU A 154 -3.73 22.05 -41.25
N PRO A 155 -2.98 20.93 -41.31
CA PRO A 155 -1.53 20.99 -41.24
C PRO A 155 -1.01 21.67 -42.51
N ILE A 156 -0.13 22.65 -42.32
CA ILE A 156 0.58 23.36 -43.39
C ILE A 156 2.06 22.99 -43.30
N GLY A 157 2.41 21.79 -43.76
CA GLY A 157 3.77 21.25 -43.64
C GLY A 157 3.97 20.04 -44.53
#